data_AF-A0A661J7W8-F1
#
_entry.id   AF-A0A661J7W8-F1
#
_cell.length_a   1.000
_cell.length_b   1.000
_cell.length_c   1.000
_cell.angle_alpha   90.00
_cell.angle_beta   90.00
_cell.angle_gamma   90.00
#
_symmetry.space_group_name_H-M   'P 1'
#
loop_
_entity.id
_entity.type
_entity.pdbx_description
1 polymer ?
#
loop_
_entity_poly.entity_id
_entity_poly.type
_entity_poly.pdbx_seq_one_letter_code
_entity_poly.pdbx_strand_id
1 'polypeptide(L)'
;MQRLIKIFFIILLSLIFLIGIAIAKESEEKEEKAKNDYQIMESLFSFLNKEEKAILMAQRGIKEIYYEKKDMEKAIPILKEALKKNKNQTVRNGLHFTLSEIYKDIGQPEKAIEELKAIISENTKRLEELSENKK
;
A
#
# COMPACT_ATOMS: atom_id res chain seq x y z
N MET A 1 15.78 44.65 -29.04
CA MET A 1 14.57 43.79 -29.08
C MET A 1 14.91 42.31 -29.32
N GLN A 2 15.61 41.92 -30.38
CA GLN A 2 15.93 40.51 -30.68
C GLN A 2 16.72 39.75 -29.60
N ARG A 3 17.66 40.41 -28.89
CA ARG A 3 18.42 39.78 -27.79
C ARG A 3 17.53 39.39 -26.60
N LEU A 4 16.55 40.22 -26.25
CA LEU A 4 15.61 39.95 -25.16
C LEU A 4 14.69 38.77 -25.50
N ILE A 5 14.24 38.67 -26.76
CA ILE A 5 13.43 37.55 -27.24
C ILE A 5 14.22 36.23 -27.15
N LYS A 6 15.51 36.23 -27.52
CA LYS A 6 16.37 35.04 -27.39
C LYS A 6 16.57 34.63 -25.93
N ILE A 7 16.83 35.59 -25.04
CA ILE A 7 17.00 35.31 -23.60
C ILE A 7 15.71 34.73 -23.02
N PHE A 8 14.56 35.33 -23.36
CA PHE A 8 13.25 34.82 -22.95
C PHE A 8 13.02 33.37 -23.44
N PHE A 9 13.37 33.08 -24.69
CA PHE A 9 13.22 31.73 -25.25
C PHE A 9 14.13 30.70 -24.57
N ILE A 10 15.37 31.09 -24.23
CA ILE A 10 16.30 30.22 -23.49
C ILE A 10 15.78 29.91 -22.08
N ILE A 11 15.24 30.92 -21.37
CA ILE A 11 14.65 30.74 -20.04
C ILE A 11 13.41 29.85 -20.12
N LEU A 12 12.58 30.03 -21.15
CA LEU A 12 11.39 29.19 -21.34
C LEU A 12 11.77 27.72 -21.58
N LEU A 13 12.78 27.47 -22.42
CA LEU A 13 13.28 26.11 -22.67
C LEU A 13 13.89 25.46 -21.43
N SER A 14 14.65 26.22 -20.62
CA SER A 14 15.22 25.68 -19.38
C SER A 14 14.16 25.34 -18.34
N LEU A 15 13.09 26.14 -18.24
CA LEU A 15 11.95 25.85 -17.36
C LEU A 15 11.21 24.58 -17.77
N ILE A 16 10.94 24.39 -19.06
CA ILE A 16 10.31 23.16 -19.59
C ILE A 16 11.19 21.94 -19.27
N PHE A 17 12.50 22.06 -19.44
CA PHE A 17 13.44 20.98 -19.14
C PHE A 17 13.45 20.61 -17.65
N LEU A 18 13.45 21.60 -16.75
CA LEU A 18 13.37 21.36 -15.30
C LEU A 18 12.06 20.69 -14.88
N ILE A 19 10.94 21.09 -15.47
CA ILE A 19 9.64 20.45 -15.23
C ILE A 19 9.67 18.99 -15.68
N GLY A 20 10.27 18.70 -16.85
CA GLY A 20 10.43 17.34 -17.35
C GLY A 20 11.24 16.46 -16.39
N ILE A 21 12.34 16.96 -15.84
CA ILE A 21 13.15 16.24 -14.84
C ILE A 21 12.33 15.97 -13.56
N ALA A 22 11.57 16.95 -13.08
CA ALA A 22 10.77 16.81 -11.87
C ALA A 22 9.70 15.71 -12.03
N ILE A 23 9.00 15.69 -13.17
CA ILE A 23 8.00 14.66 -13.49
C ILE A 23 8.66 13.28 -13.59
N ALA A 24 9.80 13.16 -14.27
CA ALA A 24 10.53 11.91 -14.39
C ALA A 24 10.93 11.36 -13.01
N LYS A 25 11.47 12.22 -12.14
CA LYS A 25 11.86 11.84 -10.78
C LYS A 25 10.67 11.37 -9.93
N GLU A 26 9.53 12.06 -10.02
CA GLU A 26 8.31 11.64 -9.30
C GLU A 26 7.79 10.29 -9.82
N SER A 27 7.93 10.02 -11.12
CA SER A 27 7.56 8.73 -11.70
C SER A 27 8.49 7.60 -11.26
N GLU A 28 9.79 7.83 -11.20
CA GLU A 28 10.79 6.87 -10.71
C GLU A 28 10.56 6.54 -9.24
N GLU A 29 10.28 7.53 -8.39
CA GLU A 29 10.01 7.31 -6.97
C GLU A 29 8.76 6.44 -6.74
N LYS A 30 7.70 6.68 -7.52
CA LYS A 30 6.48 5.86 -7.47
C LYS A 30 6.74 4.42 -7.94
N GLU A 31 7.54 4.26 -8.99
CA GLU A 31 7.91 2.94 -9.52
C GLU A 31 8.80 2.16 -8.54
N GLU A 32 9.80 2.81 -7.94
CA GLU A 32 10.68 2.22 -6.95
C GLU A 32 9.91 1.80 -5.70
N LYS A 33 9.00 2.65 -5.22
CA LYS A 33 8.09 2.30 -4.12
C LYS A 33 7.25 1.07 -4.47
N ALA A 34 6.62 1.05 -5.65
CA ALA A 34 5.79 -0.08 -6.08
C ALA A 34 6.62 -1.39 -6.19
N LYS A 35 7.85 -1.29 -6.68
CA LYS A 35 8.78 -2.42 -6.76
C LYS A 35 9.18 -2.93 -5.37
N ASN A 36 9.43 -2.03 -4.42
CA ASN A 36 9.75 -2.40 -3.05
C ASN A 36 8.55 -3.06 -2.36
N ASP A 37 7.35 -2.49 -2.50
CA ASP A 37 6.11 -3.09 -1.99
C ASP A 37 5.88 -4.49 -2.59
N TYR A 38 6.19 -4.69 -3.88
CA TYR A 38 6.13 -5.98 -4.56
C TYR A 38 7.17 -6.99 -4.03
N GLN A 39 8.43 -6.57 -3.84
CA GLN A 39 9.48 -7.43 -3.29
C GLN A 39 9.20 -7.85 -1.85
N ILE A 40 8.67 -6.94 -1.02
CA ILE A 40 8.24 -7.25 0.34
C ILE A 40 7.13 -8.30 0.30
N MET A 41 6.12 -8.11 -0.55
CA MET A 41 5.03 -9.06 -0.71
C MET A 41 5.52 -10.43 -1.24
N GLU A 42 6.44 -10.45 -2.20
CA GLU A 42 7.04 -11.67 -2.75
C GLU A 42 7.86 -12.42 -1.69
N SER A 43 8.66 -11.69 -0.91
CA SER A 43 9.38 -12.25 0.23
C SER A 43 8.41 -12.83 1.26
N LEU A 44 7.32 -12.12 1.57
CA LEU A 44 6.28 -12.59 2.49
C LEU A 44 5.66 -13.87 1.96
N PHE A 45 5.30 -13.91 0.69
CA PHE A 45 4.75 -15.10 0.02
C PHE A 45 5.72 -16.28 0.02
N SER A 46 7.03 -16.07 -0.01
CA SER A 46 7.99 -17.19 0.07
C SER A 46 7.87 -17.99 1.39
N PHE A 47 7.45 -17.34 2.48
CA PHE A 47 7.27 -17.97 3.80
C PHE A 47 5.86 -18.49 4.06
N LEU A 48 4.89 -18.22 3.18
CA LEU A 48 3.50 -18.63 3.36
C LEU A 48 3.23 -20.04 2.83
N ASN A 49 2.37 -20.77 3.54
CA ASN A 49 1.77 -21.99 3.02
C ASN A 49 0.74 -21.68 1.91
N LYS A 50 0.27 -22.74 1.25
CA LYS A 50 -0.63 -22.62 0.09
C LYS A 50 -1.96 -21.96 0.47
N GLU A 51 -2.47 -22.26 1.65
CA GLU A 51 -3.73 -21.76 2.18
C GLU A 51 -3.64 -20.26 2.48
N GLU A 52 -2.57 -19.81 3.16
CA GLU A 52 -2.31 -18.40 3.46
C GLU A 52 -2.15 -17.58 2.18
N LYS A 53 -1.42 -18.11 1.19
CA LYS A 53 -1.31 -17.49 -0.14
C LYS A 53 -2.67 -17.32 -0.79
N ALA A 54 -3.47 -18.39 -0.82
CA ALA A 54 -4.80 -18.34 -1.43
C ALA A 54 -5.70 -17.31 -0.75
N ILE A 55 -5.64 -17.20 0.58
CA ILE A 55 -6.39 -16.21 1.34
C ILE A 55 -5.94 -14.77 0.97
N LEU A 56 -4.64 -14.49 0.95
CA LEU A 56 -4.14 -13.16 0.59
C LEU A 56 -4.45 -12.79 -0.87
N MET A 57 -4.35 -13.75 -1.79
CA MET A 57 -4.75 -13.56 -3.19
C MET A 57 -6.24 -13.25 -3.30
N ALA A 58 -7.10 -13.96 -2.57
CA ALA A 58 -8.54 -13.72 -2.56
C ALA A 58 -8.89 -12.33 -2.01
N GLN A 59 -8.22 -11.88 -0.95
CA GLN A 59 -8.41 -10.55 -0.38
C GLN A 59 -8.04 -9.45 -1.38
N ARG A 60 -6.91 -9.60 -2.06
CA ARG A 60 -6.47 -8.68 -3.11
C ARG A 60 -7.47 -8.66 -4.26
N GLY A 61 -7.93 -9.83 -4.72
CA GLY A 61 -8.95 -9.94 -5.76
C GLY A 61 -10.27 -9.26 -5.37
N ILE A 62 -10.71 -9.40 -4.12
CA ILE A 62 -11.89 -8.68 -3.60
C ILE A 62 -11.69 -7.16 -3.72
N LYS A 63 -10.53 -6.64 -3.26
CA LYS A 63 -10.23 -5.20 -3.37
C LYS A 63 -10.27 -4.74 -4.83
N GLU A 64 -9.59 -5.45 -5.73
CA GLU A 64 -9.50 -5.10 -7.15
C GLU A 64 -10.88 -5.09 -7.82
N ILE A 65 -11.71 -6.12 -7.60
CA ILE A 65 -13.06 -6.19 -8.16
C ILE A 65 -13.93 -5.01 -7.69
N TYR A 66 -13.88 -4.66 -6.40
CA TYR A 66 -14.67 -3.55 -5.88
C TYR A 66 -14.09 -2.17 -6.24
N TYR A 67 -12.78 -2.07 -6.43
CA TYR A 67 -12.11 -0.90 -6.99
C TYR A 67 -12.60 -0.62 -8.42
N GLU A 68 -12.57 -1.63 -9.28
CA GLU A 68 -13.05 -1.52 -10.68
C GLU A 68 -14.53 -1.13 -10.76
N LYS A 69 -15.34 -1.62 -9.81
CA LYS A 69 -16.76 -1.27 -9.68
C LYS A 69 -17.02 0.09 -9.05
N LYS A 70 -15.98 0.81 -8.60
CA LYS A 70 -16.07 2.06 -7.83
C LYS A 70 -16.94 1.94 -6.57
N ASP A 71 -16.90 0.78 -5.95
CA ASP A 71 -17.79 0.39 -4.85
C ASP A 71 -16.97 -0.27 -3.72
N MET A 72 -15.85 0.36 -3.35
CA MET A 72 -14.90 -0.20 -2.39
C MET A 72 -15.49 -0.39 -0.99
N GLU A 73 -16.53 0.37 -0.64
CA GLU A 73 -17.23 0.25 0.64
C GLU A 73 -17.81 -1.15 0.87
N LYS A 74 -18.25 -1.84 -0.19
CA LYS A 74 -18.77 -3.21 -0.10
C LYS A 74 -17.71 -4.27 0.15
N ALA A 75 -16.43 -4.00 -0.10
CA ALA A 75 -15.35 -4.90 0.25
C ALA A 75 -15.11 -4.97 1.78
N ILE A 76 -15.38 -3.87 2.49
CA ILE A 76 -15.09 -3.71 3.92
C ILE A 76 -15.73 -4.80 4.78
N PRO A 77 -17.06 -5.06 4.73
CA PRO A 77 -17.68 -6.08 5.59
C PRO A 77 -17.12 -7.48 5.33
N ILE A 78 -16.80 -7.81 4.08
CA ILE A 78 -16.25 -9.11 3.68
C ILE A 78 -14.85 -9.30 4.28
N LEU A 79 -13.99 -8.29 4.15
CA LEU A 79 -12.62 -8.34 4.67
C LEU A 79 -12.61 -8.31 6.21
N LYS A 80 -13.52 -7.56 6.84
CA LYS A 80 -13.69 -7.58 8.31
C LYS A 80 -14.17 -8.93 8.84
N GLU A 81 -15.04 -9.62 8.10
CA GLU A 81 -15.45 -10.97 8.46
C GLU A 81 -14.28 -11.96 8.36
N ALA A 82 -13.50 -11.88 7.28
CA ALA A 82 -12.28 -12.65 7.14
C ALA A 82 -11.31 -12.38 8.30
N LEU A 83 -11.15 -11.12 8.71
CA LEU A 83 -10.27 -10.73 9.82
C LEU A 83 -10.71 -11.34 11.15
N LYS A 84 -12.02 -11.40 11.41
CA LYS A 84 -12.56 -12.02 12.64
C LYS A 84 -12.34 -13.53 12.70
N LYS A 85 -12.39 -14.21 11.55
CA LYS A 85 -12.28 -15.67 11.46
C LYS A 85 -10.84 -16.17 11.41
N ASN A 86 -9.92 -15.35 10.93
CA ASN A 86 -8.52 -15.72 10.78
C ASN A 86 -7.73 -15.43 12.06
N LYS A 87 -6.99 -16.44 12.54
CA LYS A 87 -6.05 -16.30 13.67
C LYS A 87 -4.59 -16.18 13.23
N ASN A 88 -4.31 -16.46 11.96
CA ASN A 88 -2.96 -16.39 11.43
C ASN A 88 -2.50 -14.94 11.29
N GLN A 89 -1.44 -14.55 12.01
CA GLN A 89 -1.03 -13.15 12.06
C GLN A 89 -0.62 -12.59 10.70
N THR A 90 0.03 -13.37 9.84
CA THR A 90 0.46 -12.88 8.53
C THR A 90 -0.74 -12.56 7.65
N VAL A 91 -1.75 -13.45 7.65
CA VAL A 91 -3.03 -13.20 6.97
C VAL A 91 -3.75 -11.99 7.55
N ARG A 92 -3.76 -11.83 8.87
CA ARG A 92 -4.39 -10.68 9.55
C ARG A 92 -3.69 -9.37 9.20
N ASN A 93 -2.35 -9.36 9.14
CA ASN A 93 -1.58 -8.20 8.67
C ASN A 93 -1.99 -7.81 7.24
N GLY A 94 -2.11 -8.80 6.33
CA GLY A 94 -2.58 -8.57 4.97
C GLY A 94 -4.00 -7.99 4.89
N LEU A 95 -4.90 -8.45 5.76
CA LEU A 95 -6.28 -7.92 5.86
C LEU A 95 -6.33 -6.48 6.35
N HIS A 96 -5.62 -6.17 7.44
CA HIS A 96 -5.52 -4.82 7.95
C HIS A 96 -4.89 -3.88 6.91
N PHE A 97 -3.85 -4.32 6.21
CA PHE A 97 -3.23 -3.53 5.16
C PHE A 97 -4.21 -3.25 4.01
N THR A 98 -4.90 -4.28 3.52
CA THR A 98 -5.91 -4.15 2.45
C THR A 98 -7.05 -3.21 2.88
N LEU A 99 -7.54 -3.34 4.12
CA LEU A 99 -8.55 -2.43 4.68
C LEU A 99 -8.04 -0.99 4.76
N SER A 100 -6.77 -0.78 5.13
CA SER A 100 -6.18 0.55 5.17
C SER A 100 -6.13 1.22 3.79
N GLU A 101 -5.80 0.45 2.74
CA GLU A 101 -5.83 0.95 1.37
C GLU A 101 -7.25 1.34 0.96
N ILE A 102 -8.23 0.48 1.24
CA ILE A 102 -9.64 0.75 0.94
C ILE A 102 -10.11 2.02 1.66
N TYR A 103 -9.86 2.16 2.96
CA TYR A 103 -10.29 3.35 3.71
C TYR A 103 -9.63 4.62 3.20
N LYS A 104 -8.35 4.57 2.85
CA LYS A 104 -7.65 5.70 2.24
C LYS A 104 -8.30 6.08 0.90
N ASP A 105 -8.60 5.09 0.06
CA ASP A 105 -9.14 5.32 -1.29
C ASP A 105 -10.58 5.87 -1.27
N ILE A 106 -11.37 5.56 -0.25
CA ILE A 106 -12.72 6.14 -0.03
C ILE A 106 -12.71 7.43 0.81
N GLY A 107 -11.55 8.04 1.05
CA GLY A 107 -11.44 9.33 1.74
C GLY A 107 -11.63 9.26 3.26
N GLN A 108 -11.33 8.12 3.89
CA GLN A 108 -11.39 7.89 5.34
C GLN A 108 -9.98 7.59 5.91
N PRO A 109 -9.02 8.53 5.79
CA PRO A 109 -7.62 8.28 6.15
C PRO A 109 -7.41 7.98 7.65
N GLU A 110 -8.26 8.48 8.54
CA GLU A 110 -8.19 8.20 9.97
C GLU A 110 -8.42 6.71 10.24
N LYS A 111 -9.40 6.09 9.58
CA LYS A 111 -9.65 4.64 9.68
C LYS A 111 -8.53 3.84 9.04
N ALA A 112 -7.93 4.34 7.95
CA ALA A 112 -6.76 3.70 7.37
C ALA A 112 -5.60 3.64 8.38
N ILE A 113 -5.36 4.73 9.11
CA ILE A 113 -4.35 4.81 10.16
C ILE A 113 -4.68 3.85 11.31
N GLU A 114 -5.95 3.72 11.71
CA GLU A 114 -6.38 2.74 12.73
C GLU A 114 -6.04 1.30 12.32
N GLU A 115 -6.31 0.92 11.07
CA GLU A 115 -5.98 -0.43 10.56
C GLU A 115 -4.46 -0.67 10.55
N LEU A 116 -3.65 0.33 10.17
CA LEU A 116 -2.19 0.23 10.22
C LEU A 116 -1.66 0.16 11.66
N LYS A 117 -2.25 0.90 12.60
CA LYS A 117 -1.93 0.82 14.03
C LYS A 117 -2.22 -0.57 14.60
N ALA A 118 -3.29 -1.22 14.14
CA ALA A 118 -3.60 -2.59 14.55
C ALA A 118 -2.48 -3.57 14.17
N ILE A 119 -1.92 -3.45 12.96
CA ILE A 119 -0.76 -4.25 12.54
C ILE A 119 0.39 -4.06 13.52
N ILE A 120 0.79 -2.82 13.81
CA ILE A 120 1.91 -2.54 14.71
C ILE A 120 1.64 -3.11 16.10
N SER A 121 0.48 -2.79 16.68
CA SER A 121 0.12 -3.19 18.04
C SER A 121 0.11 -4.71 18.22
N GLU A 122 -0.49 -5.44 17.29
CA GLU A 122 -0.61 -6.89 17.39
C GLU A 122 0.72 -7.61 17.19
N ASN A 123 1.56 -7.15 16.27
CA ASN A 123 2.88 -7.74 16.07
C ASN A 123 3.82 -7.41 17.23
N THR A 124 3.78 -6.19 17.76
CA THR A 124 4.54 -5.83 18.97
C THR A 124 4.14 -6.71 20.15
N LYS A 125 2.84 -6.85 20.43
CA LYS A 125 2.34 -7.72 21.50
C LYS A 125 2.80 -9.17 21.32
N ARG A 126 2.72 -9.70 20.09
CA ARG A 126 3.17 -11.06 19.79
C ARG A 126 4.67 -11.24 20.02
N LEU A 127 5.49 -10.24 19.68
CA LEU A 127 6.93 -10.28 19.91
C LEU A 127 7.25 -10.30 21.40
N GLU A 128 6.52 -9.52 22.21
CA GLU A 128 6.63 -9.53 23.67
C GLU A 128 6.30 -10.94 24.22
N GLU A 129 5.16 -11.51 23.85
CA GLU A 129 4.73 -12.86 24.25
C GLU A 129 5.76 -13.95 23.89
N LEU A 130 6.35 -13.87 22.69
CA LEU A 130 7.38 -14.81 22.25
C LEU A 130 8.71 -14.64 22.98
N SER A 131 9.00 -13.44 23.48
CA SER A 131 10.22 -13.14 24.24
C SER A 131 10.12 -13.61 25.70
N GLU A 132 8.92 -13.54 26.28
CA GLU A 132 8.65 -13.99 27.65
C GLU A 132 8.64 -15.51 27.76
N ASN A 133 8.07 -16.22 26.78
CA ASN A 133 8.03 -17.69 26.75
C ASN A 133 9.40 -18.37 26.54
N LYS A 134 10.47 -17.61 26.31
CA LYS A 134 11.84 -18.11 26.14
C LYS A 134 12.70 -17.97 27.41
N LYS A 135 12.17 -17.37 28.47
CA LYS A 135 12.81 -17.27 29.80
C LYS A 135 12.34 -18.38 30.71
#